data_AF-A0A353VGK0-F1
#
_entry.id   AF-A0A353VGK0-F1
#
_cell.length_a   1.000
_cell.length_b   1.000
_cell.length_c   1.000
_cell.angle_alpha   90.00
_cell.angle_beta   90.00
_cell.angle_gamma   90.00
#
_symmetry.space_group_name_H-M   'P 1'
#
loop_
_entity.id
_entity.type
_entity.pdbx_description
1 polymer ?
#
loop_
_entity_poly.entity_id
_entity_poly.type
_entity_poly.pdbx_seq_one_letter_code
_entity_poly.pdbx_strand_id
1 'polypeptide(L)'
;TAFMKPLSGSGARGAMLETMEAYGPDSFAATLSGIFQGSTETTFYTIAVYYGAVRVKNIRYTAGAGLAADLAGIIAAILIGYFFFG
;
A
#
# COMPACT_ATOMS: atom_id res chain seq x y z
N THR A 1 1.76 0.65 -8.37
CA THR A 1 1.72 -0.10 -7.08
C THR A 1 0.63 0.37 -6.12
N ALA A 2 0.37 1.68 -5.99
CA ALA A 2 -0.55 2.26 -4.99
C ALA A 2 -1.98 1.66 -4.96
N PHE A 3 -2.60 1.40 -6.12
CA PHE A 3 -3.96 0.82 -6.17
C PHE A 3 -4.05 -0.67 -5.81
N MET A 4 -2.97 -1.44 -6.02
CA MET A 4 -2.99 -2.87 -5.73
C MET A 4 -2.76 -3.18 -4.25
N LYS A 5 -2.15 -2.26 -3.52
CA LYS A 5 -1.69 -2.52 -2.16
C LYS A 5 -2.80 -2.68 -1.11
N PRO A 6 -3.93 -1.95 -1.18
CA PRO A 6 -5.09 -2.22 -0.31
C PRO A 6 -5.75 -3.58 -0.57
N LEU A 7 -5.62 -4.11 -1.80
CA LEU A 7 -6.25 -5.35 -2.26
C LEU A 7 -5.37 -6.58 -2.02
N SER A 8 -4.06 -6.48 -2.26
CA SER A 8 -3.13 -7.60 -2.17
C SER A 8 -1.67 -7.15 -2.01
N GLY A 9 -1.01 -7.68 -0.98
CA GLY A 9 0.39 -7.40 -0.70
C GLY A 9 1.34 -8.05 -1.71
N SER A 10 1.00 -9.25 -2.20
CA SER A 10 1.78 -9.95 -3.22
C SER A 10 1.62 -9.31 -4.60
N GLY A 11 0.42 -8.84 -4.95
CA GLY A 11 0.17 -8.12 -6.22
C GLY A 11 0.87 -6.76 -6.26
N ALA A 12 0.84 -6.01 -5.14
CA ALA A 12 1.59 -4.77 -5.03
C ALA A 12 3.11 -4.99 -5.13
N ARG A 13 3.61 -6.13 -4.67
CA ARG A 13 5.03 -6.52 -4.78
C ARG A 13 5.42 -6.92 -6.20
N GLY A 14 4.55 -7.64 -6.91
CA GLY A 14 4.72 -7.90 -8.33
C GLY A 14 4.90 -6.61 -9.13
N ALA A 15 3.99 -5.64 -8.95
CA ALA A 15 4.11 -4.34 -9.64
C ALA A 15 5.31 -3.49 -9.18
N MET A 16 5.83 -3.69 -7.96
CA MET A 16 7.07 -3.02 -7.53
C MET A 16 8.25 -3.55 -8.33
N LEU A 17 8.37 -4.88 -8.45
CA LEU A 17 9.43 -5.52 -9.21
C LEU A 17 9.35 -5.15 -10.69
N GLU A 18 8.15 -5.11 -11.28
CA GLU A 18 7.94 -4.68 -12.66
C GLU A 18 8.33 -3.20 -12.87
N THR A 19 8.10 -2.33 -11.87
CA THR A 19 8.53 -0.93 -11.93
C THR A 19 10.06 -0.81 -11.85
N MET A 20 10.71 -1.63 -11.00
CA MET A 20 12.17 -1.69 -10.89
C MET A 20 12.82 -2.22 -12.17
N GLU A 21 12.19 -3.20 -12.82
CA GLU A 21 12.67 -3.78 -14.07
C GLU A 21 12.49 -2.81 -15.25
N ALA A 22 11.40 -2.04 -15.27
CA ALA A 22 11.11 -1.08 -16.32
C ALA A 22 11.91 0.24 -16.25
N TYR A 23 12.16 0.77 -15.05
CA TYR A 23 12.79 2.09 -14.87
C TYR A 23 14.19 2.02 -14.24
N GLY A 24 14.64 0.83 -13.82
CA GLY A 24 15.87 0.64 -13.07
C GLY A 24 15.65 0.81 -11.56
N PRO A 25 16.38 0.05 -10.72
CA PRO A 25 16.20 0.03 -9.27
C PRO A 25 16.55 1.36 -8.57
N ASP A 26 17.43 2.17 -9.17
CA ASP A 26 17.83 3.49 -8.65
C ASP A 26 16.92 4.64 -9.13
N SER A 27 15.87 4.33 -9.90
CA SER A 27 14.94 5.35 -10.37
C SER A 27 14.02 5.85 -9.24
N PHE A 28 13.61 7.11 -9.34
CA PHE A 28 12.62 7.68 -8.43
C PHE A 28 11.34 6.85 -8.36
N ALA A 29 10.90 6.29 -9.49
CA ALA A 29 9.74 5.41 -9.56
C ALA A 29 9.95 4.11 -8.75
N ALA A 30 11.15 3.51 -8.81
CA ALA A 30 11.52 2.35 -8.01
C ALA A 30 11.58 2.68 -6.51
N THR A 31 12.22 3.79 -6.12
CA THR A 31 12.28 4.22 -4.71
C THR A 31 10.89 4.51 -4.16
N LEU A 32 10.06 5.24 -4.90
CA LEU A 32 8.68 5.53 -4.54
C LEU A 32 7.84 4.26 -4.41
N SER A 33 8.04 3.29 -5.31
CA SER A 33 7.38 1.98 -5.24
C SER A 33 7.75 1.20 -3.97
N GLY A 34 9.00 1.31 -3.51
CA GLY A 34 9.49 0.74 -2.25
C GLY A 34 8.90 1.42 -1.02
N ILE A 35 8.81 2.76 -1.01
CA ILE A 35 8.17 3.52 0.08
C ILE A 35 6.69 3.13 0.18
N PHE A 36 5.98 3.04 -0.95
CA PHE A 36 4.62 2.53 -0.95
C PHE A 36 4.56 1.11 -0.39
N GLN A 37 5.53 0.25 -0.71
CA GLN A 37 5.55 -1.12 -0.22
C GLN A 37 5.80 -1.23 1.30
N GLY A 38 6.58 -0.33 1.90
CA GLY A 38 6.86 -0.32 3.33
C GLY A 38 5.80 0.38 4.19
N SER A 39 5.08 1.36 3.65
CA SER A 39 4.29 2.32 4.47
C SER A 39 2.83 1.94 4.69
N THR A 40 2.31 0.93 3.99
CA THR A 40 0.87 0.66 3.97
C THR A 40 0.59 -0.84 4.15
N GLU A 41 -0.49 -1.15 4.84
CA GLU A 41 -0.95 -2.52 5.06
C GLU A 41 -2.11 -2.87 4.11
N THR A 42 -2.42 -4.15 3.96
CA THR A 42 -3.43 -4.61 3.00
C THR A 42 -4.84 -4.56 3.61
N THR A 43 -5.46 -3.37 3.69
CA THR A 43 -6.73 -3.13 4.41
C THR A 43 -7.81 -4.21 4.21
N PHE A 44 -8.12 -4.61 2.96
CA PHE A 44 -9.16 -5.62 2.72
C PHE A 44 -8.75 -7.02 3.19
N TYR A 45 -7.48 -7.38 3.03
CA TYR A 45 -6.94 -8.65 3.51
C TYR A 45 -6.92 -8.70 5.04
N THR A 46 -6.47 -7.63 5.69
CA THR A 46 -6.42 -7.50 7.15
C THR A 46 -7.81 -7.58 7.75
N ILE A 47 -8.81 -6.92 7.13
CA ILE A 47 -10.22 -7.08 7.51
C ILE A 47 -10.66 -8.54 7.34
N ALA A 48 -10.47 -9.16 6.17
CA ALA A 48 -10.94 -10.52 5.93
C ALA A 48 -10.32 -11.56 6.89
N VAL A 49 -9.01 -11.48 7.13
CA VAL A 49 -8.29 -12.46 7.96
C VAL A 49 -8.48 -12.17 9.44
N TYR A 50 -8.27 -10.92 9.90
CA TYR A 50 -8.34 -10.62 11.33
C TYR A 50 -9.78 -10.57 11.83
N TYR A 51 -10.71 -9.94 11.10
CA TYR A 51 -12.11 -9.91 11.55
C TYR A 51 -12.74 -11.31 11.43
N GLY A 52 -12.29 -12.12 10.47
CA GLY A 52 -12.65 -13.53 10.36
C GLY A 52 -12.19 -14.35 11.56
N ALA A 53 -10.94 -14.15 12.03
CA ALA A 53 -10.37 -14.87 13.16
C ALA A 53 -11.05 -14.56 14.50
N VAL A 54 -11.43 -13.30 14.75
CA VAL A 54 -12.11 -12.87 15.98
C VAL A 54 -13.64 -12.79 15.86
N ARG A 55 -14.22 -13.25 14.74
CA ARG A 55 -15.68 -13.24 14.46
C ARG A 55 -16.34 -11.88 14.64
N VAL A 56 -15.68 -10.81 14.18
CA VAL A 56 -16.21 -9.45 14.29
C VAL A 56 -17.35 -9.27 13.28
N LYS A 57 -18.56 -8.96 13.77
CA LYS A 57 -19.77 -8.79 12.93
C LYS A 57 -19.99 -7.36 12.44
N ASN A 58 -19.38 -6.36 13.09
CA ASN A 58 -19.57 -4.94 12.77
C ASN A 58 -18.38 -4.40 11.97
N ILE A 59 -18.47 -4.45 10.64
CA ILE A 59 -17.42 -4.00 9.70
C ILE A 59 -17.70 -2.63 9.07
N ARG A 60 -18.87 -2.05 9.36
CA ARG A 60 -19.47 -0.95 8.56
C ARG A 60 -18.59 0.29 8.45
N TYR A 61 -17.80 0.62 9.47
CA TYR A 61 -16.91 1.80 9.47
C TYR A 61 -15.43 1.44 9.28
N THR A 62 -15.05 0.19 9.50
CA THR A 62 -13.65 -0.25 9.41
C THR A 62 -13.12 -0.16 8.00
N ALA A 63 -13.90 -0.59 7.01
CA ALA A 63 -13.48 -0.52 5.61
C ALA A 63 -13.24 0.94 5.16
N GLY A 64 -14.13 1.86 5.54
CA GLY A 64 -13.98 3.28 5.23
C GLY A 64 -12.77 3.92 5.94
N ALA A 65 -12.58 3.63 7.22
CA ALA A 65 -11.44 4.14 7.99
C ALA A 65 -10.10 3.58 7.47
N GLY A 66 -10.04 2.30 7.10
CA GLY A 66 -8.85 1.67 6.53
C GLY A 66 -8.49 2.24 5.16
N LEU A 67 -9.47 2.44 4.28
CA LEU A 67 -9.24 3.08 2.97
C LEU A 67 -8.78 4.54 3.11
N ALA A 68 -9.31 5.28 4.09
CA ALA A 68 -8.84 6.64 4.38
C ALA A 68 -7.40 6.65 4.90
N ALA A 69 -7.02 5.68 5.74
CA ALA A 69 -5.65 5.51 6.21
C ALA A 69 -4.69 5.14 5.07
N ASP A 70 -5.10 4.24 4.16
CA ASP A 70 -4.32 3.88 2.97
C ASP A 70 -4.09 5.10 2.07
N LEU A 71 -5.14 5.92 1.85
CA LEU A 71 -5.02 7.15 1.08
C LEU A 71 -4.06 8.15 1.74
N ALA A 72 -4.14 8.32 3.06
CA ALA A 72 -3.20 9.18 3.80
C ALA A 72 -1.76 8.66 3.69
N GLY A 73 -1.56 7.34 3.77
CA GLY A 73 -0.25 6.70 3.58
C GLY A 73 0.31 6.88 2.17
N ILE A 74 -0.53 6.81 1.14
CA ILE A 74 -0.14 7.08 -0.25
C ILE A 74 0.30 8.55 -0.40
N ILE A 75 -0.48 9.50 0.12
CA ILE A 75 -0.14 10.93 0.05
C ILE A 75 1.17 11.20 0.79
N ALA A 76 1.33 10.67 2.01
CA ALA A 76 2.56 10.82 2.79
C ALA A 76 3.78 10.22 2.06
N ALA A 77 3.63 9.04 1.46
CA ALA A 77 4.68 8.40 0.69
C ALA A 77 5.11 9.22 -0.54
N ILE A 78 4.17 9.85 -1.24
CA ILE A 78 4.47 10.76 -2.37
C ILE A 78 5.22 11.98 -1.86
N LEU A 79 4.75 12.63 -0.79
CA LEU A 79 5.37 13.82 -0.23
C LEU A 79 6.80 13.56 0.27
N ILE A 80 6.99 12.48 1.04
CA ILE A 80 8.31 12.08 1.55
C ILE A 80 9.21 11.64 0.39
N GLY A 81 8.67 10.93 -0.60
CA GLY A 81 9.38 10.56 -1.82
C GLY A 81 9.99 11.78 -2.51
N TYR A 82 9.17 12.80 -2.77
CA TYR A 82 9.65 14.07 -3.35
C TYR A 82 10.58 14.85 -2.41
N PHE A 83 10.38 14.79 -1.10
CA PHE A 83 11.20 15.55 -0.14
C PHE A 83 12.61 14.98 0.04
N PHE A 84 12.78 13.65 0.01
CA PHE A 84 14.07 12.99 0.22
C PHE A 84 14.78 12.58 -1.08
N PHE A 85 14.03 12.27 -2.13
CA PHE A 85 14.58 11.66 -3.37
C PHE A 85 14.21 12.43 -4.64
N GLY A 86 13.52 13.57 -4.52
CA GLY A 86 13.18 14.48 -5.63
C GLY A 86 14.29 15.47 -5.96
#